data_AF-A0A9D4PUQ8-F1
#
_entry.id   AF-A0A9D4PUQ8-F1
#
_cell.length_a   1.000
_cell.length_b   1.000
_cell.length_c   1.000
_cell.angle_alpha   90.00
_cell.angle_beta   90.00
_cell.angle_gamma   90.00
#
_symmetry.space_group_name_H-M   'P 1'
#
loop_
_entity.id
_entity.type
_entity.pdbx_description
1 polymer ?
#
loop_
_entity_poly.entity_id
_entity_poly.type
_entity_poly.pdbx_seq_one_letter_code
_entity_poly.pdbx_strand_id
1 'polypeptide(L)'
;MAALVAQKETSGHTAANAHQSAPGGVPHRHQAMFPALKQSMPATIKVAHLEDSKVLRSIQLQTDIPVPGSRTVSKVRCSEEETVFWEHLVSGRGVALAASSHVVCVVCEDRTLTALSCVTGAKLMPPLLLSWPVAHMLCKGSCLLVLTTHGSLHVWDLSKRVCTVRDESVALLFRDTAGATLRASSITDEGLPLLTLTTGKSYLFSKELGSWLLLTGSEDAVAQCSDHHASMPCGGQGRSEVAVNLKLQLAAHVRVKLCSMLVWSYGQISASMALRSSTEYRFWTLTLARYLATEGLETRLKDLCTQFLGPIGGNSQSWEPTILGLDKRGLLQEVLPFLASNLRLQRLFTEFKEQLDMATSDGLLPNG
;
A
#
# COMPACT_ATOMS: atom_id res chain seq x y z
N MET A 1 -26.96 -18.84 -85.55
CA MET A 1 -27.95 -19.08 -84.47
C MET A 1 -27.74 -17.98 -83.44
N ALA A 2 -28.18 -16.76 -83.72
CA ALA A 2 -29.53 -16.19 -83.46
C ALA A 2 -29.73 -15.88 -81.96
N ALA A 3 -30.13 -14.69 -81.51
CA ALA A 3 -30.25 -13.33 -82.06
C ALA A 3 -30.62 -12.38 -80.90
N LEU A 4 -30.09 -11.13 -80.95
CA LEU A 4 -30.63 -9.79 -80.60
C LEU A 4 -31.69 -9.61 -79.46
N VAL A 5 -31.73 -8.52 -78.66
CA VAL A 5 -31.89 -7.05 -78.95
C VAL A 5 -31.56 -6.26 -77.64
N ALA A 6 -30.61 -5.32 -77.55
CA ALA A 6 -30.58 -3.86 -77.83
C ALA A 6 -31.23 -2.89 -76.79
N GLN A 7 -30.41 -2.00 -76.17
CA GLN A 7 -30.41 -0.50 -76.17
C GLN A 7 -31.29 0.16 -75.08
N LYS A 8 -31.03 1.33 -74.46
CA LYS A 8 -30.15 2.53 -74.57
C LYS A 8 -30.20 3.20 -73.14
N GLU A 9 -29.40 4.15 -72.64
CA GLU A 9 -28.88 5.39 -73.22
C GLU A 9 -27.87 6.07 -72.26
N THR A 10 -27.20 7.08 -72.78
CA THR A 10 -25.97 7.80 -72.38
C THR A 10 -26.11 8.90 -71.32
N SER A 11 -25.06 9.19 -70.55
CA SER A 11 -24.36 10.50 -70.47
C SER A 11 -23.35 10.59 -69.30
N GLY A 12 -22.26 11.35 -69.48
CA GLY A 12 -21.50 11.93 -68.36
C GLY A 12 -20.00 11.66 -68.37
N HIS A 13 -19.21 12.73 -68.47
CA HIS A 13 -17.79 12.77 -68.79
C HIS A 13 -16.80 12.34 -67.69
N THR A 14 -15.64 11.90 -68.19
CA THR A 14 -14.34 11.67 -67.56
C THR A 14 -13.87 12.76 -66.58
N ALA A 15 -13.40 12.35 -65.39
CA ALA A 15 -12.41 13.10 -64.62
C ALA A 15 -11.51 12.12 -63.84
N ALA A 16 -10.21 12.23 -64.09
CA ALA A 16 -9.15 11.47 -63.44
C ALA A 16 -9.07 11.83 -61.95
N ASN A 17 -9.06 10.84 -61.07
CA ASN A 17 -8.78 11.02 -59.65
C ASN A 17 -7.40 10.45 -59.31
N ALA A 18 -6.49 11.35 -58.97
CA ALA A 18 -5.16 11.06 -58.47
C ALA A 18 -5.25 10.28 -57.16
N HIS A 19 -4.47 9.20 -57.06
CA HIS A 19 -4.19 8.50 -55.81
C HIS A 19 -3.54 9.45 -54.80
N GLN A 20 -4.32 9.91 -53.82
CA GLN A 20 -3.78 10.41 -52.56
C GLN A 20 -3.57 9.22 -51.63
N SER A 21 -2.32 8.83 -51.46
CA SER A 21 -1.85 7.97 -50.40
C SER A 21 -2.12 8.62 -49.04
N ALA A 22 -2.92 7.97 -48.19
CA ALA A 22 -3.09 8.34 -46.79
C ALA A 22 -1.74 8.28 -46.05
N PRO A 23 -1.40 9.26 -45.19
CA PRO A 23 -0.18 9.17 -44.40
C PRO A 23 -0.36 8.12 -43.31
N GLY A 24 0.62 7.23 -43.20
CA GLY A 24 0.66 6.15 -42.22
C GLY A 24 0.47 6.66 -40.79
N GLY A 25 -0.35 5.93 -40.03
CA GLY A 25 -0.51 6.14 -38.59
C GLY A 25 0.86 6.08 -37.91
N VAL A 26 1.24 7.20 -37.30
CA VAL A 26 2.36 7.25 -36.37
C VAL A 26 2.06 6.23 -35.28
N PRO A 27 2.96 5.26 -34.98
CA PRO A 27 2.75 4.39 -33.83
C PRO A 27 2.64 5.28 -32.60
N HIS A 28 1.53 5.19 -31.86
CA HIS A 28 1.33 5.94 -30.63
C HIS A 28 2.55 5.77 -29.75
N ARG A 29 3.37 6.82 -29.65
CA ARG A 29 4.56 6.82 -28.81
C ARG A 29 4.05 6.79 -27.39
N HIS A 30 3.99 5.60 -26.78
CA HIS A 30 3.54 5.41 -25.40
C HIS A 30 4.34 6.38 -24.52
N GLN A 31 3.67 7.42 -24.04
CA GLN A 31 4.31 8.45 -23.24
C GLN A 31 4.62 7.85 -21.87
N ALA A 32 5.88 7.87 -21.48
CA ALA A 32 6.29 7.41 -20.15
C ALA A 32 5.61 8.27 -19.07
N MET A 33 4.93 7.61 -18.13
CA MET A 33 4.30 8.25 -16.98
C MET A 33 5.34 8.72 -15.96
N PHE A 34 6.41 7.94 -15.79
CA PHE A 34 7.51 8.25 -14.87
C PHE A 34 8.85 8.23 -15.60
N PRO A 35 9.84 9.05 -15.17
CA PRO A 35 11.19 8.94 -15.68
C PRO A 35 11.80 7.59 -15.31
N ALA A 36 12.66 7.05 -16.18
CA ALA A 36 13.44 5.86 -15.85
C ALA A 36 14.36 6.13 -14.66
N LEU A 37 14.47 5.14 -13.77
CA LEU A 37 15.30 5.23 -12.58
C LEU A 37 16.77 5.38 -12.99
N LYS A 38 17.42 6.42 -12.45
CA LYS A 38 18.84 6.68 -12.64
C LYS A 38 19.50 6.79 -11.28
N GLN A 39 20.09 5.70 -10.80
CA GLN A 39 20.91 5.72 -9.60
C GLN A 39 22.34 6.15 -9.92
N SER A 40 22.93 6.98 -9.05
CA SER A 40 24.34 7.32 -9.13
C SER A 40 25.20 6.09 -8.86
N MET A 41 26.13 5.79 -9.77
CA MET A 41 27.03 4.65 -9.64
C MET A 41 28.40 5.07 -9.06
N PRO A 42 29.03 4.26 -8.20
CA PRO A 42 28.52 2.99 -7.66
C PRO A 42 27.37 3.22 -6.66
N ALA A 43 26.28 2.46 -6.79
CA ALA A 43 25.14 2.56 -5.89
C ALA A 43 25.42 1.75 -4.62
N THR A 44 25.26 2.37 -3.44
CA THR A 44 25.50 1.71 -2.15
C THR A 44 24.25 1.79 -1.28
N ILE A 45 23.81 0.65 -0.74
CA ILE A 45 22.68 0.54 0.19
C ILE A 45 23.17 -0.11 1.48
N LYS A 46 22.90 0.51 2.63
CA LYS A 46 23.13 -0.09 3.94
C LYS A 46 21.91 -0.87 4.38
N VAL A 47 22.12 -2.09 4.85
CA VAL A 47 21.08 -3.04 5.23
C VAL A 47 21.39 -3.59 6.61
N ALA A 48 20.41 -3.57 7.51
CA ALA A 48 20.55 -4.16 8.83
C ALA A 48 20.64 -5.69 8.77
N HIS A 49 21.47 -6.26 9.64
CA HIS A 49 21.55 -7.71 9.80
C HIS A 49 20.23 -8.29 10.31
N LEU A 50 19.95 -9.54 9.93
CA LEU A 50 18.73 -10.26 10.33
C LEU A 50 18.64 -10.45 11.85
N GLU A 51 19.76 -10.75 12.50
CA GLU A 51 19.82 -11.10 13.92
C GLU A 51 20.19 -9.91 14.82
N ASP A 52 20.87 -8.89 14.28
CA ASP A 52 21.26 -7.69 15.03
C ASP A 52 21.05 -6.43 14.19
N SER A 53 20.05 -5.64 14.55
CA SER A 53 19.72 -4.40 13.83
C SER A 53 20.79 -3.32 13.93
N LYS A 54 21.76 -3.44 14.85
CA LYS A 54 22.87 -2.49 14.99
C LYS A 54 23.98 -2.73 13.95
N VAL A 55 24.05 -3.96 13.44
CA VAL A 55 25.08 -4.38 12.48
C VAL A 55 24.56 -4.09 11.07
N LEU A 56 25.33 -3.32 10.29
CA LEU A 56 24.94 -2.87 8.95
C LEU A 56 25.87 -3.44 7.87
N ARG A 57 25.31 -4.18 6.93
CA ARG A 57 25.99 -4.60 5.70
C ARG A 57 25.83 -3.55 4.61
N SER A 58 26.89 -3.32 3.87
CA SER A 58 26.97 -2.47 2.68
C SER A 58 26.78 -3.32 1.43
N ILE A 59 25.72 -3.07 0.69
CA ILE A 59 25.46 -3.67 -0.63
C ILE A 59 25.83 -2.64 -1.70
N GLN A 60 26.84 -2.96 -2.50
CA GLN A 60 27.36 -2.08 -3.54
C GLN A 60 27.14 -2.66 -4.92
N LEU A 61 26.60 -1.86 -5.83
CA LEU A 61 26.50 -2.15 -7.25
C LEU A 61 27.53 -1.30 -8.01
N GLN A 62 28.47 -1.99 -8.64
CA GLN A 62 29.44 -1.40 -9.55
C GLN A 62 29.09 -1.85 -10.97
N THR A 63 29.02 -0.91 -11.90
CA THR A 63 28.71 -1.18 -13.30
C THR A 63 29.96 -1.07 -14.16
N ASP A 64 29.82 -1.44 -15.43
CA ASP A 64 30.82 -1.17 -16.47
C ASP A 64 32.19 -1.83 -16.21
N ILE A 65 32.19 -2.99 -15.54
CA ILE A 65 33.41 -3.76 -15.28
C ILE A 65 33.79 -4.49 -16.57
N PRO A 66 34.99 -4.24 -17.13
CA PRO A 66 35.40 -4.84 -18.39
C PRO A 66 35.64 -6.34 -18.23
N VAL A 67 35.13 -7.12 -19.16
CA VAL A 67 35.40 -8.56 -19.29
C VAL A 67 35.90 -8.87 -20.71
N PRO A 68 36.60 -10.01 -20.91
CA PRO A 68 37.09 -10.40 -22.23
C PRO A 68 35.98 -10.38 -23.30
N GLY A 69 36.33 -9.93 -24.51
CA GLY A 69 35.39 -9.84 -25.64
C GLY A 69 34.62 -8.52 -25.74
N SER A 70 35.18 -7.41 -25.26
CA SER A 70 34.59 -6.06 -25.34
C SER A 70 33.19 -5.95 -24.72
N ARG A 71 32.92 -6.76 -23.70
CA ARG A 71 31.67 -6.72 -22.94
C ARG A 71 31.94 -6.12 -21.56
N THR A 72 30.88 -5.59 -20.96
CA THR A 72 30.89 -5.16 -19.57
C THR A 72 29.90 -5.97 -18.75
N VAL A 73 30.23 -6.14 -17.48
CA VAL A 73 29.35 -6.75 -16.48
C VAL A 73 29.15 -5.78 -15.33
N SER A 74 28.11 -6.02 -14.54
CA SER A 74 27.92 -5.36 -13.27
C SER A 74 28.24 -6.32 -12.14
N LYS A 75 28.83 -5.82 -11.06
CA LYS A 75 29.13 -6.58 -9.85
C LYS A 75 28.35 -6.04 -8.67
N VAL A 76 27.70 -6.95 -7.96
CA VAL A 76 27.09 -6.70 -6.66
C VAL A 76 28.02 -7.25 -5.60
N ARG A 77 28.35 -6.45 -4.60
CA ARG A 77 29.23 -6.83 -3.49
C ARG A 77 28.50 -6.59 -2.18
N CYS A 78 28.54 -7.57 -1.29
CA CYS A 78 28.10 -7.41 0.09
C CYS A 78 29.31 -7.44 1.00
N SER A 79 29.51 -6.36 1.75
CA SER A 79 30.59 -6.24 2.72
C SER A 79 30.11 -5.61 4.03
N GLU A 80 30.84 -5.87 5.09
CA GLU A 80 30.75 -5.15 6.36
C GLU A 80 32.11 -4.58 6.64
N GLU A 81 32.18 -3.25 6.76
CA GLU A 81 33.44 -2.52 6.81
C GLU A 81 34.34 -2.93 5.63
N GLU A 82 35.48 -3.58 5.90
CA GLU A 82 36.40 -4.08 4.88
C GLU A 82 36.18 -5.57 4.52
N THR A 83 35.41 -6.31 5.32
CA THR A 83 35.21 -7.75 5.13
C THR A 83 34.15 -8.01 4.06
N VAL A 84 34.51 -8.79 3.04
CA VAL A 84 33.61 -9.18 1.96
C VAL A 84 32.99 -10.54 2.25
N PHE A 85 31.67 -10.60 2.26
CA PHE A 85 30.96 -11.87 2.44
C PHE A 85 30.73 -12.58 1.11
N TRP A 86 30.30 -11.84 0.10
CA TRP A 86 30.05 -12.38 -1.24
C TRP A 86 30.11 -11.31 -2.31
N GLU A 87 30.39 -11.76 -3.54
CA GLU A 87 30.28 -10.97 -4.76
C GLU A 87 29.47 -11.76 -5.80
N HIS A 88 28.68 -11.05 -6.60
CA HIS A 88 27.85 -11.64 -7.65
C HIS A 88 27.98 -10.82 -8.94
N LEU A 89 28.24 -11.49 -10.06
CA LEU A 89 28.29 -10.86 -11.38
C LEU A 89 26.94 -10.98 -12.08
N VAL A 90 26.47 -9.85 -12.62
CA VAL A 90 25.25 -9.75 -13.43
C VAL A 90 25.65 -9.36 -14.85
N SER A 91 25.09 -10.05 -15.82
CA SER A 91 25.28 -9.73 -17.24
C SER A 91 24.54 -8.45 -17.58
N GLY A 92 25.24 -7.49 -18.22
CA GLY A 92 24.66 -6.20 -18.58
C GLY A 92 24.95 -5.09 -17.56
N ARG A 93 24.50 -3.89 -17.91
CA ARG A 93 24.70 -2.67 -17.12
C ARG A 93 23.55 -2.50 -16.13
N GLY A 94 23.86 -2.56 -14.84
CA GLY A 94 22.90 -2.31 -13.76
C GLY A 94 22.42 -0.85 -13.79
N VAL A 95 21.12 -0.63 -13.61
CA VAL A 95 20.51 0.71 -13.53
C VAL A 95 19.86 0.97 -12.18
N ALA A 96 19.48 -0.10 -11.48
CA ALA A 96 18.83 -0.03 -10.19
C ALA A 96 19.31 -1.14 -9.26
N LEU A 97 19.50 -0.78 -8.00
CA LEU A 97 19.77 -1.63 -6.85
C LEU A 97 18.71 -1.32 -5.78
N ALA A 98 18.13 -2.37 -5.19
CA ALA A 98 17.31 -2.30 -4.00
C ALA A 98 17.63 -3.50 -3.10
N ALA A 99 17.67 -3.31 -1.79
CA ALA A 99 18.06 -4.36 -0.86
C ALA A 99 17.31 -4.26 0.46
N SER A 100 17.14 -5.40 1.11
CA SER A 100 16.64 -5.58 2.46
C SER A 100 17.50 -6.62 3.17
N SER A 101 17.24 -6.87 4.46
CA SER A 101 17.95 -7.88 5.25
C SER A 101 17.83 -9.31 4.68
N HIS A 102 16.88 -9.55 3.78
CA HIS A 102 16.62 -10.87 3.19
C HIS A 102 17.08 -10.96 1.73
N VAL A 103 16.85 -9.91 0.93
CA VAL A 103 17.01 -9.96 -0.54
C VAL A 103 17.77 -8.76 -1.09
N VAL A 104 18.51 -8.99 -2.17
CA VAL A 104 19.16 -7.95 -2.97
C VAL A 104 18.67 -8.08 -4.41
N CYS A 105 18.14 -7.01 -4.97
CA CYS A 105 17.57 -6.97 -6.32
C CYS A 105 18.33 -5.98 -7.18
N VAL A 106 18.72 -6.42 -8.38
CA VAL A 106 19.36 -5.59 -9.41
C VAL A 106 18.54 -5.64 -10.68
N VAL A 107 18.32 -4.47 -11.29
CA VAL A 107 17.72 -4.35 -12.62
C VAL A 107 18.74 -3.80 -13.57
N CYS A 108 18.84 -4.40 -14.76
CA CYS A 108 19.73 -3.98 -15.84
C CYS A 108 19.00 -3.19 -16.93
N GLU A 109 19.76 -2.51 -17.81
CA GLU A 109 19.22 -1.71 -18.93
C GLU A 109 18.33 -2.51 -19.87
N ASP A 110 18.57 -3.82 -20.00
CA ASP A 110 17.76 -4.75 -20.80
C ASP A 110 16.44 -5.18 -20.13
N ARG A 111 16.11 -4.57 -18.98
CA ARG A 111 14.93 -4.85 -18.15
C ARG A 111 14.96 -6.21 -17.44
N THR A 112 16.10 -6.87 -17.41
CA THR A 112 16.26 -8.09 -16.60
C THR A 112 16.43 -7.74 -15.13
N LEU A 113 15.67 -8.42 -14.29
CA LEU A 113 15.70 -8.30 -12.83
C LEU A 113 16.32 -9.56 -12.24
N THR A 114 17.42 -9.39 -11.50
CA THR A 114 18.10 -10.47 -10.78
C THR A 114 17.85 -10.30 -9.29
N ALA A 115 17.30 -11.33 -8.65
CA ALA A 115 17.07 -11.39 -7.20
C ALA A 115 18.05 -12.36 -6.53
N LEU A 116 18.75 -11.87 -5.50
CA LEU A 116 19.78 -12.58 -4.75
C LEU A 116 19.40 -12.66 -3.27
N SER A 117 19.85 -13.71 -2.58
CA SER A 117 19.85 -13.74 -1.12
C SER A 117 20.84 -12.72 -0.58
N CYS A 118 20.41 -11.88 0.37
CA CYS A 118 21.31 -10.91 1.02
C CYS A 118 22.41 -11.60 1.85
N VAL A 119 22.16 -12.82 2.32
CA VAL A 119 23.09 -13.55 3.19
C VAL A 119 24.18 -14.25 2.37
N THR A 120 23.80 -14.94 1.30
CA THR A 120 24.72 -15.83 0.56
C THR A 120 25.12 -15.31 -0.82
N GLY A 121 24.44 -14.28 -1.36
CA GLY A 121 24.63 -13.82 -2.74
C GLY A 121 24.11 -14.80 -3.80
N ALA A 122 23.45 -15.88 -3.39
CA ALA A 122 22.89 -16.88 -4.30
C ALA A 122 21.64 -16.35 -5.03
N LYS A 123 21.45 -16.74 -6.30
CA LYS A 123 20.23 -16.42 -7.05
C LYS A 123 19.02 -17.10 -6.43
N LEU A 124 17.96 -16.34 -6.21
CA LEU A 124 16.69 -16.87 -5.68
C LEU A 124 15.85 -17.53 -6.78
N MET A 125 15.98 -17.06 -8.02
CA MET A 125 15.26 -17.51 -9.21
C MET A 125 15.99 -17.08 -10.50
N PRO A 126 15.65 -17.65 -11.68
CA PRO A 126 16.11 -17.11 -12.96
C PRO A 126 15.75 -15.63 -13.14
N PRO A 127 16.51 -14.84 -13.94
CA PRO A 127 16.21 -13.43 -14.14
C PRO A 127 14.77 -13.21 -14.65
N LEU A 128 14.06 -12.30 -14.00
CA LEU A 128 12.70 -11.92 -14.38
C LEU A 128 12.75 -10.78 -15.39
N LEU A 129 11.96 -10.86 -16.47
CA LEU A 129 11.87 -9.79 -17.45
C LEU A 129 10.76 -8.80 -17.09
N LEU A 130 11.10 -7.52 -16.97
CA LEU A 130 10.11 -6.45 -16.78
C LEU A 130 9.56 -5.97 -18.13
N SER A 131 8.26 -5.68 -18.18
CA SER A 131 7.60 -5.17 -19.38
C SER A 131 8.15 -3.81 -19.84
N TRP A 132 8.53 -2.97 -18.89
CA TRP A 132 9.01 -1.61 -19.10
C TRP A 132 10.21 -1.31 -18.20
N PRO A 133 11.06 -0.32 -18.55
CA PRO A 133 12.12 0.13 -17.66
C PRO A 133 11.59 0.46 -16.26
N VAL A 134 12.42 0.21 -15.25
CA VAL A 134 12.07 0.54 -13.86
C VAL A 134 12.12 2.05 -13.65
N ALA A 135 11.11 2.61 -12.99
CA ALA A 135 11.07 4.01 -12.57
C ALA A 135 11.31 4.15 -11.06
N HIS A 136 10.87 3.17 -10.27
CA HIS A 136 11.07 3.14 -8.82
C HIS A 136 11.11 1.69 -8.33
N MET A 137 11.95 1.39 -7.34
CA MET A 137 12.11 0.05 -6.77
C MET A 137 12.37 0.11 -5.26
N LEU A 138 11.79 -0.82 -4.51
CA LEU A 138 11.92 -0.88 -3.04
C LEU A 138 11.88 -2.34 -2.57
N CYS A 139 12.71 -2.69 -1.58
CA CYS A 139 12.66 -3.98 -0.90
C CYS A 139 12.26 -3.79 0.58
N LYS A 140 11.41 -4.68 1.10
CA LYS A 140 11.13 -4.82 2.53
C LYS A 140 10.94 -6.29 2.87
N GLY A 141 11.73 -6.83 3.80
CA GLY A 141 11.75 -8.27 4.05
C GLY A 141 12.04 -9.03 2.75
N SER A 142 11.30 -10.09 2.44
CA SER A 142 11.39 -10.81 1.17
C SER A 142 10.62 -10.16 0.00
N CYS A 143 9.90 -9.07 0.27
CA CYS A 143 9.04 -8.42 -0.72
C CYS A 143 9.81 -7.39 -1.55
N LEU A 144 9.53 -7.39 -2.84
CA LEU A 144 10.03 -6.44 -3.83
C LEU A 144 8.85 -5.70 -4.46
N LEU A 145 8.90 -4.37 -4.44
CA LEU A 145 8.00 -3.48 -5.16
C LEU A 145 8.76 -2.86 -6.33
N VAL A 146 8.18 -2.96 -7.53
CA VAL A 146 8.67 -2.30 -8.74
C VAL A 146 7.56 -1.48 -9.37
N LEU A 147 7.84 -0.21 -9.61
CA LEU A 147 7.01 0.67 -10.44
C LEU A 147 7.77 0.96 -11.73
N THR A 148 7.12 0.69 -12.86
CA THR A 148 7.72 0.90 -14.17
C THR A 148 7.49 2.31 -14.72
N THR A 149 8.22 2.70 -15.77
CA THR A 149 8.04 3.99 -16.44
C THR A 149 6.66 4.16 -17.08
N HIS A 150 5.96 3.07 -17.37
CA HIS A 150 4.59 3.11 -17.88
C HIS A 150 3.54 3.25 -16.77
N GLY A 151 3.95 3.25 -15.50
CA GLY A 151 3.05 3.31 -14.36
C GLY A 151 2.38 1.99 -14.00
N SER A 152 2.95 0.87 -14.43
CA SER A 152 2.58 -0.46 -13.94
C SER A 152 3.33 -0.78 -12.66
N LEU A 153 2.59 -1.12 -11.61
CA LEU A 153 3.08 -1.54 -10.30
C LEU A 153 3.08 -3.07 -10.20
N HIS A 154 4.16 -3.60 -9.67
CA HIS A 154 4.32 -5.00 -9.36
C HIS A 154 4.84 -5.17 -7.94
N VAL A 155 4.31 -6.17 -7.22
CA VAL A 155 4.81 -6.59 -5.92
C VAL A 155 4.97 -8.11 -5.91
N TRP A 156 6.15 -8.58 -5.53
CA TRP A 156 6.45 -10.01 -5.41
C TRP A 156 6.97 -10.34 -4.01
N ASP A 157 6.53 -11.47 -3.47
CA ASP A 157 7.21 -12.15 -2.36
C ASP A 157 8.22 -13.12 -2.97
N LEU A 158 9.51 -12.75 -2.91
CA LEU A 158 10.59 -13.49 -3.57
C LEU A 158 10.95 -14.79 -2.85
N SER A 159 10.65 -14.89 -1.55
CA SER A 159 10.84 -16.13 -0.78
C SER A 159 9.81 -17.17 -1.19
N LYS A 160 8.54 -16.75 -1.31
CA LYS A 160 7.44 -17.64 -1.74
C LYS A 160 7.35 -17.80 -3.26
N ARG A 161 8.03 -16.93 -4.02
CA ARG A 161 7.97 -16.83 -5.49
C ARG A 161 6.54 -16.59 -6.00
N VAL A 162 5.81 -15.73 -5.28
CA VAL A 162 4.42 -15.36 -5.61
C VAL A 162 4.35 -13.90 -5.99
N CYS A 163 3.54 -13.58 -7.01
CA CYS A 163 3.19 -12.22 -7.35
C CYS A 163 1.94 -11.79 -6.57
N THR A 164 2.08 -10.78 -5.72
CA THR A 164 0.99 -10.24 -4.89
C THR A 164 0.18 -9.21 -5.68
N VAL A 165 0.87 -8.35 -6.44
CA VAL A 165 0.27 -7.32 -7.30
C VAL A 165 0.93 -7.43 -8.67
N ARG A 166 0.14 -7.59 -9.73
CA ARG A 166 0.63 -7.83 -11.08
C ARG A 166 0.10 -6.76 -12.04
N ASP A 167 1.01 -5.95 -12.56
CA ASP A 167 0.74 -4.99 -13.65
C ASP A 167 -0.42 -4.02 -13.32
N GLU A 168 -0.49 -3.61 -12.04
CA GLU A 168 -1.55 -2.71 -11.58
C GLU A 168 -1.23 -1.27 -11.99
N SER A 169 -2.14 -0.62 -12.71
CA SER A 169 -1.90 0.75 -13.19
C SER A 169 -2.08 1.75 -12.07
N VAL A 170 -1.05 2.54 -11.77
CA VAL A 170 -1.16 3.65 -10.81
C VAL A 170 -1.72 4.92 -11.44
N ALA A 171 -2.01 4.93 -12.74
CA ALA A 171 -2.46 6.14 -13.47
C ALA A 171 -3.70 6.78 -12.82
N LEU A 172 -4.61 5.96 -12.28
CA LEU A 172 -5.82 6.43 -11.60
C LEU A 172 -5.52 7.31 -10.37
N LEU A 173 -4.38 7.12 -9.71
CA LEU A 173 -3.99 7.88 -8.52
C LEU A 173 -3.61 9.33 -8.84
N PHE A 174 -3.29 9.62 -10.11
CA PHE A 174 -2.77 10.91 -10.57
C PHE A 174 -3.75 11.69 -11.45
N ARG A 175 -4.88 11.09 -11.86
CA ARG A 175 -5.82 11.68 -12.82
C ARG A 175 -6.31 13.06 -12.40
N ASP A 176 -6.67 13.21 -11.12
CA ASP A 176 -7.30 14.41 -10.60
C ASP A 176 -6.30 15.37 -9.95
N THR A 177 -4.99 15.14 -10.11
CA THR A 177 -3.99 16.03 -9.50
C THR A 177 -2.82 16.27 -10.43
N ALA A 178 -2.98 17.31 -11.26
CA ALA A 178 -1.97 17.75 -12.22
C ALA A 178 -0.64 18.06 -11.50
N GLY A 179 0.46 17.49 -12.01
CA GLY A 179 1.79 17.69 -11.46
C GLY A 179 2.10 16.90 -10.18
N ALA A 180 1.17 16.07 -9.68
CA ALA A 180 1.47 15.17 -8.56
C ALA A 180 2.55 14.15 -8.96
N THR A 181 3.47 13.86 -8.05
CA THR A 181 4.49 12.83 -8.21
C THR A 181 4.47 11.89 -7.01
N LEU A 182 5.12 10.73 -7.15
CA LEU A 182 5.29 9.80 -6.04
C LEU A 182 6.26 10.41 -5.01
N ARG A 183 5.77 10.70 -3.80
CA ARG A 183 6.58 11.23 -2.70
C ARG A 183 7.27 10.12 -1.93
N ALA A 184 6.51 9.07 -1.60
CA ALA A 184 7.02 7.93 -0.85
C ALA A 184 6.28 6.66 -1.28
N SER A 185 6.95 5.53 -1.09
CA SER A 185 6.30 4.23 -1.17
C SER A 185 6.80 3.34 -0.04
N SER A 186 5.96 2.42 0.38
CA SER A 186 6.31 1.40 1.37
C SER A 186 5.54 0.11 1.08
N ILE A 187 5.95 -0.96 1.76
CA ILE A 187 5.28 -2.25 1.71
C ILE A 187 4.82 -2.56 3.15
N THR A 188 3.58 -3.00 3.33
CA THR A 188 3.10 -3.49 4.62
C THR A 188 3.76 -4.82 4.97
N ASP A 189 3.59 -5.31 6.19
CA ASP A 189 4.18 -6.60 6.59
C ASP A 189 3.54 -7.79 5.85
N GLU A 190 2.34 -7.58 5.29
CA GLU A 190 1.61 -8.53 4.44
C GLU A 190 2.01 -8.45 2.95
N GLY A 191 2.95 -7.58 2.60
CA GLY A 191 3.37 -7.43 1.20
C GLY A 191 2.45 -6.56 0.36
N LEU A 192 1.62 -5.69 0.97
CA LEU A 192 0.75 -4.77 0.23
C LEU A 192 1.45 -3.43 -0.02
N PRO A 193 1.35 -2.84 -1.22
CA PRO A 193 1.98 -1.57 -1.52
C PRO A 193 1.17 -0.38 -1.00
N LEU A 194 1.86 0.54 -0.32
CA LEU A 194 1.34 1.84 0.09
C LEU A 194 2.10 2.93 -0.69
N LEU A 195 1.37 3.79 -1.39
CA LEU A 195 1.93 4.89 -2.17
C LEU A 195 1.43 6.22 -1.60
N THR A 196 2.35 7.13 -1.31
CA THR A 196 2.04 8.50 -0.88
C THR A 196 2.47 9.47 -1.96
N LEU A 197 1.53 10.29 -2.42
CA LEU A 197 1.79 11.31 -3.44
C LEU A 197 2.28 12.61 -2.80
N THR A 198 2.87 13.50 -3.61
CA THR A 198 3.28 14.85 -3.16
C THR A 198 2.11 15.71 -2.68
N THR A 199 0.88 15.36 -3.07
CA THR A 199 -0.38 15.96 -2.62
C THR A 199 -0.69 15.69 -1.14
N GLY A 200 0.00 14.72 -0.52
CA GLY A 200 -0.30 14.21 0.82
C GLY A 200 -1.34 13.10 0.85
N LYS A 201 -1.92 12.72 -0.30
CA LYS A 201 -2.81 11.57 -0.39
C LYS A 201 -2.02 10.27 -0.32
N SER A 202 -2.45 9.34 0.53
CA SER A 202 -1.85 8.00 0.66
C SER A 202 -2.84 6.93 0.25
N TYR A 203 -2.40 6.05 -0.64
CA TYR A 203 -3.21 4.98 -1.23
C TYR A 203 -2.60 3.62 -0.93
N LEU A 204 -3.41 2.71 -0.41
CA LEU A 204 -3.04 1.32 -0.14
C LEU A 204 -3.77 0.40 -1.10
N PHE A 205 -3.06 -0.52 -1.74
CA PHE A 205 -3.72 -1.53 -2.57
C PHE A 205 -4.25 -2.69 -1.72
N SER A 206 -5.56 -2.98 -1.82
CA SER A 206 -6.13 -4.22 -1.26
C SER A 206 -6.12 -5.30 -2.33
N LYS A 207 -5.45 -6.41 -2.03
CA LYS A 207 -5.42 -7.59 -2.91
C LYS A 207 -6.78 -8.27 -2.95
N GLU A 208 -7.52 -8.30 -1.84
CA GLU A 208 -8.83 -8.94 -1.77
C GLU A 208 -9.87 -8.21 -2.64
N LEU A 209 -9.81 -6.87 -2.67
CA LEU A 209 -10.69 -6.04 -3.50
C LEU A 209 -10.15 -5.79 -4.90
N GLY A 210 -8.87 -6.06 -5.15
CA GLY A 210 -8.19 -5.71 -6.40
C GLY A 210 -8.26 -4.21 -6.70
N SER A 211 -8.23 -3.37 -5.67
CA SER A 211 -8.54 -1.93 -5.77
C SER A 211 -7.70 -1.09 -4.81
N TRP A 212 -7.56 0.20 -5.14
CA TRP A 212 -6.87 1.19 -4.31
C TRP A 212 -7.79 1.78 -3.25
N LEU A 213 -7.33 1.79 -2.01
CA LEU A 213 -7.97 2.41 -0.86
C LEU A 213 -7.27 3.72 -0.53
N LEU A 214 -8.00 4.83 -0.45
CA LEU A 214 -7.49 6.11 0.03
C LEU A 214 -7.48 6.10 1.57
N LEU A 215 -6.30 6.13 2.20
CA LEU A 215 -6.16 6.10 3.66
C LEU A 215 -6.16 7.50 4.28
N THR A 216 -5.46 8.45 3.64
CA THR A 216 -5.35 9.82 4.14
C THR A 216 -5.57 10.80 2.99
N GLY A 217 -6.47 11.76 3.17
CA GLY A 217 -6.62 12.93 2.30
C GLY A 217 -6.22 14.18 3.08
N SER A 218 -5.20 14.91 2.63
CA SER A 218 -4.79 16.19 3.21
C SER A 218 -5.90 17.26 3.12
N GLU A 219 -6.89 17.06 2.25
CA GLU A 219 -8.01 17.96 1.98
C GLU A 219 -9.37 17.39 2.40
N ASP A 220 -9.41 16.42 3.32
CA ASP A 220 -10.70 15.95 3.83
C ASP A 220 -11.31 17.03 4.74
N ALA A 221 -12.34 17.71 4.25
CA ALA A 221 -13.09 18.72 5.00
C ALA A 221 -13.60 18.18 6.35
N VAL A 222 -13.86 16.86 6.43
CA VAL A 222 -14.29 16.21 7.67
C VAL A 222 -13.15 16.16 8.70
N ALA A 223 -11.92 15.88 8.26
CA ALA A 223 -10.75 15.85 9.12
C ALA A 223 -10.42 17.25 9.69
N GLN A 224 -10.56 18.30 8.87
CA GLN A 224 -10.33 19.69 9.27
C GLN A 224 -11.31 20.19 10.35
N CYS A 225 -12.51 19.61 10.42
CA CYS A 225 -13.50 19.93 11.44
C CYS A 225 -13.36 19.08 12.72
N SER A 226 -12.46 18.09 12.77
CA SER A 226 -12.30 17.18 13.91
C SER A 226 -11.21 17.66 14.87
N ASP A 227 -11.48 17.71 16.18
CA ASP A 227 -10.49 18.04 17.24
C ASP A 227 -9.60 16.80 17.58
N HIS A 228 -9.29 15.95 16.58
CA HIS A 228 -8.56 14.69 16.70
C HIS A 228 -7.10 14.83 17.19
N HIS A 229 -6.48 16.01 17.04
CA HIS A 229 -5.12 16.28 17.50
C HIS A 229 -4.96 16.12 19.02
N ALA A 230 -6.04 16.25 19.80
CA ALA A 230 -6.01 16.00 21.24
C ALA A 230 -5.78 14.51 21.60
N SER A 231 -6.02 13.61 20.65
CA SER A 231 -5.90 12.16 20.83
C SER A 231 -4.68 11.57 20.11
N MET A 232 -3.80 12.37 19.50
CA MET A 232 -2.59 11.87 18.84
C MET A 232 -1.45 11.70 19.85
N PRO A 233 -0.71 10.57 19.86
CA PRO A 233 0.52 10.48 20.63
C PRO A 233 1.53 11.51 20.11
N CYS A 234 2.16 12.26 21.03
CA CYS A 234 3.14 13.29 20.74
C CYS A 234 4.33 12.72 19.95
N GLY A 235 4.29 12.75 18.61
CA GLY A 235 5.37 12.23 17.77
C GLY A 235 5.30 12.55 16.28
N GLY A 236 4.17 13.02 15.75
CA GLY A 236 4.04 13.41 14.34
C GLY A 236 4.23 14.91 14.12
N GLN A 237 5.47 15.36 13.91
CA GLN A 237 5.72 16.70 13.39
C GLN A 237 5.24 16.80 11.94
N GLY A 238 4.13 17.52 11.75
CA GLY A 238 3.60 17.91 10.46
C GLY A 238 2.63 19.08 10.64
N ARG A 239 3.13 20.18 11.22
CA ARG A 239 2.39 21.46 11.21
C ARG A 239 2.19 21.87 9.75
N SER A 240 0.97 21.71 9.23
CA SER A 240 0.53 22.52 8.10
C SER A 240 0.10 23.87 8.66
N GLU A 241 0.93 24.90 8.47
CA GLU A 241 0.70 26.27 8.94
C GLU A 241 -0.46 26.99 8.22
N VAL A 242 -1.28 26.29 7.44
CA VAL A 242 -2.41 26.88 6.70
C VAL A 242 -3.72 26.89 7.51
N ALA A 243 -3.77 26.24 8.67
CA ALA A 243 -4.98 26.11 9.48
C ALA A 243 -5.22 27.25 10.50
N VAL A 244 -4.74 28.47 10.23
CA VAL A 244 -4.87 29.61 11.18
C VAL A 244 -6.06 30.55 10.88
N ASN A 245 -6.75 30.44 9.74
CA ASN A 245 -7.68 31.50 9.32
C ASN A 245 -9.16 31.14 9.03
N LEU A 246 -9.73 30.11 9.66
CA LEU A 246 -11.20 30.02 9.78
C LEU A 246 -11.66 29.84 11.23
N LYS A 247 -11.29 30.80 12.07
CA LYS A 247 -12.03 31.12 13.29
C LYS A 247 -13.24 32.00 12.92
N LEU A 248 -14.28 31.45 12.31
CA LEU A 248 -15.56 32.17 12.24
C LEU A 248 -16.77 31.22 12.28
N GLN A 249 -17.43 31.28 13.44
CA GLN A 249 -18.86 31.13 13.68
C GLN A 249 -19.56 29.78 13.55
N LEU A 250 -20.24 29.41 14.64
CA LEU A 250 -21.67 29.07 14.77
C LEU A 250 -21.87 27.90 15.74
N ALA A 251 -22.84 27.99 16.65
CA ALA A 251 -23.23 26.92 17.58
C ALA A 251 -23.69 25.60 16.90
N ALA A 252 -23.78 25.57 15.56
CA ALA A 252 -23.82 24.36 14.74
C ALA A 252 -22.51 23.55 14.76
N HIS A 253 -21.41 24.14 15.26
CA HIS A 253 -20.07 23.58 15.33
C HIS A 253 -19.93 22.35 16.23
N VAL A 254 -20.66 22.25 17.34
CA VAL A 254 -20.45 21.12 18.28
C VAL A 254 -20.87 19.81 17.63
N ARG A 255 -22.09 19.72 17.07
CA ARG A 255 -22.55 18.48 16.42
C ARG A 255 -21.73 18.12 15.17
N VAL A 256 -21.31 19.12 14.39
CA VAL A 256 -20.43 18.90 13.23
C VAL A 256 -19.06 18.39 13.70
N LYS A 257 -18.44 19.03 14.70
CA LYS A 257 -17.18 18.56 15.31
C LYS A 257 -17.29 17.14 15.87
N LEU A 258 -18.39 16.83 16.55
CA LEU A 258 -18.64 15.51 17.11
C LEU A 258 -18.81 14.45 16.01
N CYS A 259 -19.61 14.74 14.98
CA CYS A 259 -19.75 13.87 13.81
C CYS A 259 -18.42 13.71 13.05
N SER A 260 -17.66 14.78 12.89
CA SER A 260 -16.34 14.77 12.24
C SER A 260 -15.33 13.92 13.01
N MET A 261 -15.29 14.01 14.33
CA MET A 261 -14.44 13.15 15.17
C MET A 261 -14.82 11.68 15.03
N LEU A 262 -16.13 11.37 15.02
CA LEU A 262 -16.60 9.99 14.80
C LEU A 262 -16.17 9.46 13.44
N VAL A 263 -16.48 10.18 12.36
CA VAL A 263 -16.12 9.76 10.99
C VAL A 263 -14.62 9.61 10.84
N TRP A 264 -13.84 10.54 11.40
CA TRP A 264 -12.38 10.45 11.42
C TRP A 264 -11.90 9.19 12.15
N SER A 265 -12.36 8.93 13.37
CA SER A 265 -11.98 7.73 14.14
C SER A 265 -12.38 6.44 13.42
N TYR A 266 -13.56 6.37 12.81
CA TYR A 266 -13.96 5.22 11.99
C TYR A 266 -13.07 5.06 10.75
N GLY A 267 -12.68 6.17 10.10
CA GLY A 267 -11.72 6.17 9.00
C GLY A 267 -10.35 5.63 9.43
N GLN A 268 -9.86 6.02 10.61
CA GLN A 268 -8.59 5.52 11.17
C GLN A 268 -8.66 4.04 11.56
N ILE A 269 -9.78 3.56 12.11
CA ILE A 269 -10.01 2.14 12.37
C ILE A 269 -10.01 1.35 11.05
N SER A 270 -10.70 1.86 10.02
CA SER A 270 -10.72 1.23 8.70
C SER A 270 -9.32 1.22 8.05
N ALA A 271 -8.57 2.32 8.15
CA ALA A 271 -7.22 2.42 7.63
C ALA A 271 -6.24 1.48 8.33
N SER A 272 -6.30 1.41 9.67
CA SER A 272 -5.46 0.50 10.46
C SER A 272 -5.79 -0.98 10.19
N MET A 273 -7.07 -1.32 9.95
CA MET A 273 -7.47 -2.65 9.47
C MET A 273 -6.87 -2.95 8.11
N ALA A 274 -6.94 -2.01 7.17
CA ALA A 274 -6.40 -2.20 5.83
C ALA A 274 -4.86 -2.35 5.86
N LEU A 275 -4.17 -1.57 6.70
CA LEU A 275 -2.73 -1.67 6.93
C LEU A 275 -2.32 -2.92 7.74
N ARG A 276 -3.28 -3.64 8.32
CA ARG A 276 -3.10 -4.74 9.28
C ARG A 276 -2.24 -4.38 10.50
N SER A 277 -2.33 -3.12 10.95
CA SER A 277 -1.62 -2.64 12.13
C SER A 277 -2.46 -2.87 13.39
N SER A 278 -2.10 -3.90 14.18
CA SER A 278 -2.84 -4.26 15.40
C SER A 278 -2.77 -3.18 16.47
N THR A 279 -1.61 -2.53 16.64
CA THR A 279 -1.40 -1.47 17.64
C THR A 279 -2.20 -0.22 17.33
N GLU A 280 -2.22 0.22 16.07
CA GLU A 280 -3.04 1.36 15.64
C GLU A 280 -4.53 1.03 15.71
N TYR A 281 -4.93 -0.17 15.31
CA TYR A 281 -6.32 -0.61 15.41
C TYR A 281 -6.81 -0.57 16.86
N ARG A 282 -6.04 -1.15 17.80
CA ARG A 282 -6.36 -1.11 19.23
C ARG A 282 -6.46 0.33 19.73
N PHE A 283 -5.48 1.17 19.39
CA PHE A 283 -5.46 2.57 19.82
C PHE A 283 -6.68 3.36 19.37
N TRP A 284 -7.01 3.30 18.07
CA TRP A 284 -8.14 4.04 17.50
C TRP A 284 -9.49 3.48 17.96
N THR A 285 -9.59 2.17 18.16
CA THR A 285 -10.77 1.51 18.73
C THR A 285 -11.04 1.99 20.16
N LEU A 286 -10.03 2.01 21.03
CA LEU A 286 -10.18 2.48 22.41
C LEU A 286 -10.49 3.98 22.47
N THR A 287 -9.91 4.76 21.56
CA THR A 287 -10.18 6.19 21.43
C THR A 287 -11.64 6.43 21.01
N LEU A 288 -12.13 5.69 20.02
CA LEU A 288 -13.54 5.74 19.62
C LEU A 288 -14.46 5.32 20.76
N ALA A 289 -14.16 4.22 21.46
CA ALA A 289 -14.97 3.73 22.56
C ALA A 289 -15.05 4.74 23.73
N ARG A 290 -13.92 5.35 24.09
CA ARG A 290 -13.87 6.42 25.10
C ARG A 290 -14.72 7.61 24.69
N TYR A 291 -14.64 7.99 23.42
CA TYR A 291 -15.42 9.09 22.88
C TYR A 291 -16.92 8.79 22.87
N LEU A 292 -17.33 7.60 22.39
CA LEU A 292 -18.73 7.14 22.43
C LEU A 292 -19.29 7.11 23.86
N ALA A 293 -18.46 6.69 24.84
CA ALA A 293 -18.84 6.66 26.24
C ALA A 293 -18.99 8.07 26.85
N THR A 294 -18.11 9.01 26.47
CA THR A 294 -18.16 10.41 26.93
C THR A 294 -19.42 11.11 26.43
N GLU A 295 -19.75 10.94 25.14
CA GLU A 295 -20.94 11.53 24.52
C GLU A 295 -22.24 10.77 24.85
N GLY A 296 -22.15 9.53 25.34
CA GLY A 296 -23.31 8.70 25.69
C GLY A 296 -24.07 8.14 24.48
N LEU A 297 -23.37 7.81 23.39
CA LEU A 297 -23.95 7.21 22.18
C LEU A 297 -24.17 5.70 22.34
N GLU A 298 -25.19 5.34 23.12
CA GLU A 298 -25.46 3.96 23.56
C GLU A 298 -25.61 2.95 22.41
N THR A 299 -26.33 3.28 21.34
CA THR A 299 -26.59 2.35 20.23
C THR A 299 -25.31 1.90 19.53
N ARG A 300 -24.45 2.86 19.17
CA ARG A 300 -23.15 2.59 18.52
C ARG A 300 -22.19 1.84 19.45
N LEU A 301 -22.24 2.16 20.75
CA LEU A 301 -21.41 1.47 21.73
C LEU A 301 -21.88 0.03 21.95
N LYS A 302 -23.20 -0.20 21.97
CA LYS A 302 -23.79 -1.54 22.01
C LYS A 302 -23.41 -2.36 20.77
N ASP A 303 -23.46 -1.77 19.58
CA ASP A 303 -23.02 -2.42 18.34
C ASP A 303 -21.53 -2.80 18.40
N LEU A 304 -20.67 -1.92 18.91
CA LEU A 304 -19.24 -2.20 19.09
C LEU A 304 -19.01 -3.35 20.09
N CYS A 305 -19.67 -3.30 21.26
CA CYS A 305 -19.51 -4.32 22.30
C CYS A 305 -20.07 -5.69 21.87
N THR A 306 -21.20 -5.73 21.15
CA THR A 306 -21.74 -6.99 20.60
C THR A 306 -20.82 -7.62 19.57
N GLN A 307 -20.19 -6.82 18.70
CA GLN A 307 -19.20 -7.32 17.74
C GLN A 307 -17.97 -7.94 18.42
N PHE A 308 -17.52 -7.36 19.54
CA PHE A 308 -16.38 -7.88 20.31
C PHE A 308 -16.72 -9.08 21.20
N LEU A 309 -17.93 -9.15 21.73
CA LEU A 309 -18.35 -10.26 22.57
C LEU A 309 -18.53 -11.55 21.76
N GLY A 310 -19.17 -11.44 20.59
CA GLY A 310 -19.60 -12.60 19.79
C GLY A 310 -20.82 -13.32 20.38
N PRO A 311 -21.27 -14.42 19.76
CA PRO A 311 -22.32 -15.25 20.35
C PRO A 311 -21.83 -15.91 21.64
N ILE A 312 -22.73 -15.96 22.63
CA ILE A 312 -22.54 -16.67 23.89
C ILE A 312 -23.16 -18.05 23.69
N GLY A 313 -22.36 -19.12 23.68
CA GLY A 313 -22.87 -20.51 23.66
C GLY A 313 -23.23 -21.11 22.29
N GLY A 314 -22.65 -20.65 21.18
CA GLY A 314 -22.87 -21.29 19.87
C GLY A 314 -21.80 -21.00 18.83
N ASN A 315 -21.46 -22.02 18.03
CA ASN A 315 -20.62 -21.87 16.83
C ASN A 315 -21.37 -21.07 15.76
N SER A 316 -21.23 -19.75 15.74
CA SER A 316 -21.48 -19.00 14.51
C SER A 316 -20.24 -19.12 13.63
N GLN A 317 -20.34 -19.80 12.48
CA GLN A 317 -19.24 -19.90 11.52
C GLN A 317 -18.76 -18.52 11.00
N SER A 318 -19.51 -17.45 11.26
CA SER A 318 -19.22 -16.08 10.82
C SER A 318 -18.48 -15.22 11.85
N TRP A 319 -18.33 -15.65 13.11
CA TRP A 319 -17.67 -14.83 14.14
C TRP A 319 -16.27 -15.35 14.43
N GLU A 320 -15.26 -14.58 14.04
CA GLU A 320 -13.86 -14.87 14.35
C GLU A 320 -13.50 -14.27 15.73
N PRO A 321 -12.86 -15.02 16.64
CA PRO A 321 -12.54 -14.54 17.98
C PRO A 321 -11.38 -13.53 18.01
N THR A 322 -10.57 -13.47 16.96
CA THR A 322 -9.40 -12.59 16.87
C THR A 322 -9.53 -11.61 15.70
N ILE A 323 -9.05 -10.37 15.89
CA ILE A 323 -8.87 -9.37 14.83
C ILE A 323 -7.39 -8.96 14.83
N LEU A 324 -6.68 -9.15 13.72
CA LEU A 324 -5.25 -8.79 13.61
C LEU A 324 -4.37 -9.40 14.73
N GLY A 325 -4.73 -10.60 15.21
CA GLY A 325 -4.05 -11.28 16.32
C GLY A 325 -4.42 -10.76 17.71
N LEU A 326 -5.32 -9.77 17.82
CA LEU A 326 -5.88 -9.31 19.09
C LEU A 326 -7.12 -10.11 19.45
N ASP A 327 -7.25 -10.52 20.70
CA ASP A 327 -8.48 -11.12 21.21
C ASP A 327 -9.58 -10.05 21.33
N LYS A 328 -10.71 -10.29 20.67
CA LYS A 328 -11.87 -9.38 20.71
C LYS A 328 -12.42 -9.23 22.12
N ARG A 329 -12.44 -10.32 22.90
CA ARG A 329 -12.94 -10.31 24.28
C ARG A 329 -11.99 -9.55 25.21
N GLY A 330 -10.68 -9.69 25.00
CA GLY A 330 -9.66 -8.83 25.61
C GLY A 330 -9.85 -7.35 25.28
N LEU A 331 -10.14 -6.99 24.02
CA LEU A 331 -10.46 -5.60 23.65
C LEU A 331 -11.74 -5.11 24.34
N LEU A 332 -12.77 -5.95 24.45
CA LEU A 332 -13.99 -5.60 25.18
C LEU A 332 -13.67 -5.30 26.66
N GLN A 333 -12.82 -6.10 27.29
CA GLN A 333 -12.39 -5.90 28.68
C GLN A 333 -11.72 -4.52 28.88
N GLU A 334 -10.95 -4.05 27.90
CA GLU A 334 -10.34 -2.71 27.92
C GLU A 334 -11.34 -1.57 27.67
N VAL A 335 -12.45 -1.85 26.99
CA VAL A 335 -13.52 -0.87 26.71
C VAL A 335 -14.45 -0.68 27.92
N LEU A 336 -14.70 -1.73 28.71
CA LEU A 336 -15.61 -1.71 29.86
C LEU A 336 -15.35 -0.58 30.88
N PRO A 337 -14.11 -0.23 31.25
CA PRO A 337 -13.83 0.91 32.12
C PRO A 337 -14.36 2.25 31.58
N PHE A 338 -14.39 2.45 30.26
CA PHE A 338 -14.96 3.66 29.67
C PHE A 338 -16.48 3.69 29.83
N LEU A 339 -17.18 2.56 29.70
CA LEU A 339 -18.61 2.49 29.98
C LEU A 339 -18.91 2.81 31.45
N ALA A 340 -18.10 2.28 32.38
CA ALA A 340 -18.27 2.51 33.81
C ALA A 340 -18.10 3.99 34.20
N SER A 341 -17.33 4.76 33.44
CA SER A 341 -17.11 6.19 33.71
C SER A 341 -18.37 7.06 33.52
N ASN A 342 -19.37 6.58 32.78
CA ASN A 342 -20.62 7.30 32.53
C ASN A 342 -21.81 6.63 33.23
N LEU A 343 -22.46 7.34 34.14
CA LEU A 343 -23.62 6.85 34.89
C LEU A 343 -24.78 6.39 33.99
N ARG A 344 -24.93 6.96 32.80
CA ARG A 344 -25.99 6.57 31.85
C ARG A 344 -25.76 5.18 31.24
N LEU A 345 -24.51 4.74 31.18
CA LEU A 345 -24.11 3.48 30.55
C LEU A 345 -23.97 2.32 31.56
N GLN A 346 -24.29 2.55 32.84
CA GLN A 346 -24.15 1.54 33.90
C GLN A 346 -24.94 0.25 33.60
N ARG A 347 -26.16 0.37 33.05
CA ARG A 347 -26.95 -0.80 32.65
C ARG A 347 -26.24 -1.62 31.56
N LEU A 348 -25.72 -0.93 30.55
CA LEU A 348 -25.00 -1.53 29.43
C LEU A 348 -23.68 -2.18 29.90
N PHE A 349 -22.98 -1.53 30.83
CA PHE A 349 -21.78 -2.05 31.47
C PHE A 349 -22.05 -3.37 32.20
N THR A 350 -23.08 -3.42 33.04
CA THR A 350 -23.43 -4.63 33.80
C THR A 350 -23.80 -5.76 32.85
N GLU A 351 -24.63 -5.50 31.83
CA GLU A 351 -25.01 -6.48 30.81
C GLU A 351 -23.79 -7.10 30.11
N PHE A 352 -22.88 -6.27 29.58
CA PHE A 352 -21.70 -6.80 28.88
C PHE A 352 -20.66 -7.41 29.79
N LYS A 353 -20.54 -6.94 31.03
CA LYS A 353 -19.62 -7.54 32.01
C LYS A 353 -20.06 -8.95 32.39
N GLU A 354 -21.34 -9.13 32.73
CA GLU A 354 -21.91 -10.45 33.05
C GLU A 354 -21.77 -11.41 31.86
N GLN A 355 -22.08 -10.94 30.65
CA GLN A 355 -21.95 -11.74 29.44
C GLN A 355 -20.48 -12.11 29.12
N LEU A 356 -19.54 -11.20 29.35
CA LEU A 356 -18.11 -11.47 29.18
C LEU A 356 -17.61 -12.49 30.20
N ASP A 357 -18.02 -12.36 31.47
CA ASP A 357 -17.67 -13.29 32.55
C ASP A 357 -18.19 -14.71 32.24
N MET A 358 -19.45 -14.81 31.78
CA MET A 358 -20.03 -16.08 31.29
C MET A 358 -19.23 -16.67 30.13
N ALA A 359 -18.93 -15.88 29.12
CA ALA A 359 -18.22 -16.33 27.92
C ALA A 359 -16.76 -16.75 28.22
N THR A 360 -16.17 -16.21 29.28
CA THR A 360 -14.82 -16.58 29.77
C THR A 360 -14.87 -17.89 30.56
N SER A 361 -15.96 -18.12 31.31
CA SER A 361 -16.16 -19.35 32.09
C SER A 361 -16.43 -20.59 31.23
N ASP A 362 -17.14 -20.46 30.11
CA ASP A 362 -17.38 -21.58 29.17
C ASP A 362 -16.10 -22.07 28.46
N GLY A 363 -15.07 -21.22 28.34
CA GLY A 363 -13.77 -21.60 27.77
C GLY A 363 -12.89 -22.44 28.69
N LEU A 364 -13.27 -22.61 29.97
CA LEU A 364 -12.52 -23.32 31.00
C LEU A 364 -13.03 -24.74 31.27
N LEU A 365 -14.06 -25.21 30.55
CA LEU A 365 -14.46 -26.62 30.63
C LEU A 365 -13.53 -27.44 29.73
N PRO A 366 -12.70 -28.35 30.28
CA PRO A 366 -11.93 -29.27 29.46
C PRO A 366 -12.93 -30.14 28.69
N ASN A 367 -12.73 -30.25 27.37
CA ASN A 367 -13.39 -31.24 26.53
C ASN A 367 -13.25 -32.61 27.22
N GLY A 368 -14.36 -33.12 27.74
CA GLY A 368 -14.47 -34.46 28.33
C GLY A 368 -14.37 -35.55 27.29
#